data_AF-A0A170Z0S8-F1
#
_entry.id   AF-A0A170Z0S8-F1
#
_cell.length_a   1.000
_cell.length_b   1.000
_cell.length_c   1.000
_cell.angle_alpha   90.00
_cell.angle_beta   90.00
_cell.angle_gamma   90.00
#
_symmetry.space_group_name_H-M   'P 1'
#
loop_
_entity.id
_entity.type
_entity.pdbx_description
1 polymer ?
#
loop_
_entity_poly.entity_id
_entity_poly.type
_entity_poly.pdbx_seq_one_letter_code
_entity_poly.pdbx_strand_id
1 'polypeptide(L)'
;DSEIKRGPITMVVGPTDVGKSTVCRILLNYAVRMGRTPVFVDLDVGQGQISVPGSVGSVLVERPASVDEGFSQQAPLVYHFGHNSIQKNVQVMNLIVSKMAEVVHERLQLNKKANTSGLIINTCGWVKGDGYKQVTHAAQAFEVDIILVLDQEKLYNELVRDMPTFVKVVLLPKSGGVVERTKKFRGETRDSRVRQYFYGLKTPLHPHSFDVKFSELKIYKIGAPPLPDSCMPLGMKA
;
A
#
# COMPACT_ATOMS: atom_id res chain seq x y z
N ASP A 1 -25.41 12.23 23.53
CA ASP A 1 -24.12 12.02 22.86
C ASP A 1 -24.11 10.70 22.11
N SER A 2 -24.34 10.74 20.79
CA SER A 2 -24.18 9.56 19.95
C SER A 2 -22.69 9.27 19.80
N GLU A 3 -22.24 8.14 20.33
CA GLU A 3 -20.87 7.63 20.17
C GLU A 3 -20.48 7.70 18.69
N ILE A 4 -19.40 8.42 18.37
CA ILE A 4 -18.94 8.60 16.98
C ILE A 4 -18.44 7.24 16.49
N LYS A 5 -19.31 6.50 15.81
CA LYS A 5 -19.00 5.17 15.29
C LYS A 5 -17.91 5.26 14.22
N ARG A 6 -16.82 4.51 14.40
CA ARG A 6 -15.76 4.37 13.39
C ARG A 6 -16.35 3.89 12.06
N GLY A 7 -15.81 4.38 10.96
CA GLY A 7 -16.11 3.91 9.62
C GLY A 7 -15.51 2.53 9.37
N PRO A 8 -15.97 1.81 8.33
CA PRO A 8 -15.50 0.47 8.04
C PRO A 8 -14.06 0.47 7.53
N ILE A 9 -13.26 -0.48 7.99
CA ILE A 9 -11.93 -0.76 7.44
C ILE A 9 -12.06 -1.93 6.47
N THR A 10 -11.90 -1.65 5.18
CA THR A 10 -12.07 -2.64 4.10
C THR A 10 -10.73 -2.95 3.45
N MET A 11 -10.37 -4.24 3.37
CA MET A 11 -9.17 -4.71 2.69
C MET A 11 -9.51 -5.50 1.43
N VAL A 12 -8.81 -5.23 0.33
CA VAL A 12 -9.01 -5.91 -0.95
C VAL A 12 -7.83 -6.85 -1.22
N VAL A 13 -8.10 -8.13 -1.41
CA VAL A 13 -7.11 -9.20 -1.57
C VAL A 13 -7.41 -10.07 -2.79
N GLY A 14 -6.40 -10.79 -3.27
CA GLY A 14 -6.49 -11.64 -4.47
C GLY A 14 -5.19 -11.66 -5.26
N PRO A 15 -5.04 -12.57 -6.23
CA PRO A 15 -3.82 -12.70 -7.03
C PRO A 15 -3.55 -11.47 -7.91
N THR A 16 -2.46 -11.48 -8.66
CA THR A 16 -2.20 -10.45 -9.68
C THR A 16 -3.28 -10.44 -10.75
N ASP A 17 -3.56 -9.26 -11.31
CA ASP A 17 -4.44 -9.09 -12.49
C ASP A 17 -5.89 -9.56 -12.29
N VAL A 18 -6.46 -9.23 -11.12
CA VAL A 18 -7.89 -9.42 -10.80
C VAL A 18 -8.65 -8.11 -10.58
N GLY A 19 -7.99 -6.96 -10.75
CA GLY A 19 -8.63 -5.64 -10.66
C GLY A 19 -8.66 -4.98 -9.27
N LYS A 20 -7.83 -5.44 -8.31
CA LYS A 20 -7.79 -4.90 -6.92
C LYS A 20 -7.70 -3.38 -6.84
N SER A 21 -6.72 -2.77 -7.51
CA SER A 21 -6.54 -1.31 -7.52
C SER A 21 -7.73 -0.58 -8.15
N THR A 22 -8.38 -1.18 -9.16
CA THR A 22 -9.59 -0.61 -9.79
C THR A 22 -10.76 -0.63 -8.83
N VAL A 23 -10.99 -1.74 -8.12
CA VAL A 23 -12.03 -1.84 -7.08
C VAL A 23 -11.79 -0.81 -5.99
N CYS A 24 -10.56 -0.68 -5.49
CA CYS A 24 -10.21 0.34 -4.50
C CYS A 24 -10.55 1.75 -5.00
N ARG A 25 -10.15 2.09 -6.23
CA ARG A 25 -10.45 3.40 -6.84
C ARG A 25 -11.95 3.67 -6.96
N ILE A 26 -12.75 2.67 -7.35
CA ILE A 26 -14.21 2.80 -7.45
C ILE A 26 -14.83 3.06 -6.08
N LEU A 27 -14.49 2.26 -5.07
CA LEU A 27 -15.04 2.39 -3.72
C LEU A 27 -14.68 3.73 -3.08
N LEU A 28 -13.42 4.18 -3.24
CA LEU A 28 -12.97 5.48 -2.76
C LEU A 28 -13.75 6.63 -3.43
N ASN A 29 -13.94 6.56 -4.75
CA ASN A 29 -14.72 7.57 -5.48
C ASN A 29 -16.19 7.60 -5.02
N TYR A 30 -16.80 6.43 -4.78
CA TYR A 30 -18.17 6.35 -4.26
C TYR A 30 -18.26 6.96 -2.87
N ALA A 31 -17.34 6.64 -1.97
CA ALA A 31 -17.30 7.21 -0.63
C ALA A 31 -17.22 8.75 -0.68
N VAL A 32 -16.33 9.32 -1.50
CA VAL A 32 -16.23 10.77 -1.66
C VAL A 32 -17.50 11.39 -2.23
N ARG A 33 -18.11 10.77 -3.24
CA ARG A 33 -19.39 11.23 -3.82
C ARG A 33 -20.55 11.18 -2.81
N MET A 34 -20.44 10.34 -1.78
CA MET A 34 -21.37 10.27 -0.65
C MET A 34 -20.99 11.22 0.50
N GLY A 35 -20.06 12.15 0.29
CA GLY A 35 -19.63 13.14 1.29
C GLY A 35 -18.65 12.61 2.33
N ARG A 36 -18.10 11.39 2.16
CA ARG A 36 -17.10 10.81 3.05
C ARG A 36 -15.68 11.21 2.63
N THR A 37 -14.72 11.05 3.53
CA THR A 37 -13.29 11.31 3.29
C THR A 37 -12.47 10.12 3.78
N PRO A 38 -12.53 8.97 3.09
CA PRO A 38 -11.84 7.76 3.51
C PRO A 38 -10.32 7.90 3.37
N VAL A 39 -9.58 7.08 4.10
CA VAL A 39 -8.13 6.92 3.91
C VAL A 39 -7.88 5.77 2.95
N PHE A 40 -7.13 6.03 1.89
CA PHE A 40 -6.61 4.99 1.01
C PHE A 40 -5.25 4.52 1.53
N VAL A 41 -5.08 3.21 1.66
CA VAL A 41 -3.81 2.57 2.01
C VAL A 41 -3.41 1.65 0.85
N ASP A 42 -2.16 1.75 0.40
CA ASP A 42 -1.61 0.93 -0.67
C ASP A 42 -0.39 0.15 -0.18
N LEU A 43 -0.57 -1.16 0.00
CA LEU A 43 0.46 -2.08 0.46
C LEU A 43 1.17 -2.81 -0.71
N ASP A 44 0.86 -2.48 -1.97
CA ASP A 44 1.52 -3.06 -3.13
C ASP A 44 2.84 -2.35 -3.44
N VAL A 45 3.96 -2.89 -2.94
CA VAL A 45 5.31 -2.38 -3.20
C VAL A 45 5.75 -2.51 -4.67
N GLY A 46 5.08 -3.35 -5.48
CA GLY A 46 5.46 -3.62 -6.86
C GLY A 46 4.79 -2.69 -7.87
N GLN A 47 3.52 -2.36 -7.65
CA GLN A 47 2.69 -1.56 -8.57
C GLN A 47 1.85 -0.48 -7.85
N GLY A 48 2.27 -0.07 -6.66
CA GLY A 48 1.59 0.95 -5.86
C GLY A 48 1.44 2.29 -6.57
N GLN A 49 0.44 3.06 -6.16
CA GLN A 49 0.00 4.29 -6.83
C GLN A 49 0.26 5.57 -6.03
N ILE A 50 0.70 5.46 -4.79
CA ILE A 50 0.85 6.61 -3.87
C ILE A 50 2.24 7.26 -3.98
N SER A 51 3.28 6.49 -4.26
CA SER A 51 4.65 7.01 -4.34
C SER A 51 5.47 6.17 -5.34
N VAL A 52 6.79 6.33 -5.30
CA VAL A 52 7.72 5.54 -6.12
C VAL A 52 7.63 4.04 -5.79
N PRO A 53 7.91 3.14 -6.76
CA PRO A 53 7.94 1.70 -6.53
C PRO A 53 8.87 1.31 -5.38
N GLY A 54 8.56 0.19 -4.73
CA GLY A 54 9.24 -0.25 -3.51
C GLY A 54 8.83 0.54 -2.27
N SER A 55 7.67 1.20 -2.31
CA SER A 55 7.11 1.92 -1.17
C SER A 55 5.70 1.47 -0.89
N VAL A 56 5.28 1.57 0.36
CA VAL A 56 3.86 1.53 0.74
C VAL A 56 3.44 2.92 1.18
N GLY A 57 2.16 3.25 1.01
CA GLY A 57 1.70 4.55 1.46
C GLY A 57 0.25 4.58 1.91
N SER A 58 -0.13 5.71 2.50
CA SER A 58 -1.52 6.07 2.73
C SER A 58 -1.76 7.55 2.43
N VAL A 59 -2.98 7.86 2.00
CA VAL A 59 -3.41 9.22 1.65
C VAL A 59 -4.88 9.43 2.01
N LEU A 60 -5.21 10.62 2.49
CA LEU A 60 -6.60 11.01 2.71
C LEU A 60 -7.25 11.35 1.36
N VAL A 61 -8.40 10.74 1.07
CA VAL A 61 -9.10 10.95 -0.20
C VAL A 61 -10.28 11.88 0.02
N GLU A 62 -10.14 13.13 -0.40
CA GLU A 62 -11.15 14.17 -0.20
C GLU A 62 -11.93 14.53 -1.48
N ARG A 63 -11.37 14.21 -2.65
CA ARG A 63 -11.95 14.50 -3.95
C ARG A 63 -11.92 13.25 -4.83
N PRO A 64 -12.88 13.08 -5.75
CA PRO A 64 -12.84 11.98 -6.69
C PRO A 64 -11.53 12.00 -7.49
N ALA A 65 -11.03 10.81 -7.82
CA ALA A 65 -9.85 10.66 -8.65
C ALA A 65 -10.07 11.35 -10.00
N SER A 66 -9.11 12.17 -10.42
CA SER A 66 -8.98 12.59 -11.81
C SER A 66 -8.90 11.35 -12.70
N VAL A 67 -9.54 11.39 -13.87
CA VAL A 67 -9.57 10.26 -14.82
C VAL A 67 -8.13 9.85 -15.17
N ASP A 68 -7.28 10.84 -15.44
CA ASP A 68 -5.90 10.64 -15.90
C ASP A 68 -4.89 10.57 -14.76
N GLU A 69 -5.04 11.41 -13.73
CA GLU A 69 -4.01 11.58 -12.68
C GLU A 69 -4.27 10.76 -11.41
N GLY A 70 -5.47 10.21 -11.24
CA GLY A 70 -5.82 9.47 -10.03
C GLY A 70 -6.15 10.41 -8.85
N PHE A 71 -5.87 9.94 -7.64
CA PHE A 71 -6.13 10.72 -6.41
C PHE A 71 -5.03 11.76 -6.16
N SER A 72 -5.43 12.91 -5.61
CA SER A 72 -4.51 13.95 -5.16
C SER A 72 -3.60 13.42 -4.06
N GLN A 73 -2.29 13.48 -4.26
CA GLN A 73 -1.28 13.04 -3.28
C GLN A 73 -0.87 14.18 -2.34
N GLN A 74 -1.83 14.77 -1.63
CA GLN A 74 -1.54 15.81 -0.64
C GLN A 74 -1.13 15.17 0.69
N ALA A 75 0.10 15.47 1.13
CA ALA A 75 0.69 15.00 2.39
C ALA A 75 0.53 13.47 2.65
N PRO A 76 0.93 12.60 1.69
CA PRO A 76 0.84 11.15 1.91
C PRO A 76 1.80 10.71 3.02
N LEU A 77 1.41 9.67 3.76
CA LEU A 77 2.32 8.92 4.60
C LEU A 77 2.98 7.84 3.73
N VAL A 78 4.31 7.81 3.66
CA VAL A 78 5.04 6.86 2.81
C VAL A 78 6.15 6.21 3.61
N TYR A 79 6.26 4.89 3.50
CA TYR A 79 7.40 4.12 4.00
C TYR A 79 8.09 3.42 2.84
N HIS A 80 9.41 3.57 2.78
CA HIS A 80 10.22 2.95 1.74
C HIS A 80 10.65 1.54 2.15
N PHE A 81 10.21 0.54 1.39
CA PHE A 81 10.59 -0.86 1.56
C PHE A 81 11.87 -1.22 0.78
N GLY A 82 12.11 -0.56 -0.36
CA GLY A 82 13.34 -0.73 -1.16
C GLY A 82 13.36 -1.94 -2.11
N HIS A 83 12.27 -2.72 -2.16
CA HIS A 83 12.14 -3.84 -3.10
C HIS A 83 10.78 -3.86 -3.78
N ASN A 84 10.74 -4.35 -5.02
CA ASN A 84 9.50 -4.47 -5.79
C ASN A 84 8.69 -5.76 -5.47
N SER A 85 9.12 -6.50 -4.44
CA SER A 85 8.62 -7.83 -4.10
C SER A 85 8.82 -8.07 -2.60
N ILE A 86 7.71 -8.31 -1.89
CA ILE A 86 7.69 -8.49 -0.43
C ILE A 86 8.57 -9.67 0.01
N GLN A 87 8.66 -10.70 -0.85
CA GLN A 87 9.48 -11.90 -0.64
C GLN A 87 10.95 -11.60 -0.32
N LYS A 88 11.47 -10.42 -0.70
CA LYS A 88 12.86 -10.03 -0.44
C LYS A 88 13.16 -9.80 1.05
N ASN A 89 12.19 -9.31 1.81
CA ASN A 89 12.36 -9.07 3.25
C ASN A 89 11.00 -8.98 3.96
N VAL A 90 10.41 -10.13 4.27
CA VAL A 90 9.08 -10.20 4.90
C VAL A 90 9.08 -9.55 6.29
N GLN A 91 10.18 -9.64 7.05
CA GLN A 91 10.29 -9.05 8.38
C GLN A 91 10.18 -7.53 8.34
N VAL A 92 10.92 -6.88 7.45
CA VAL A 92 10.84 -5.42 7.26
C VAL A 92 9.46 -5.02 6.74
N MET A 93 8.86 -5.79 5.83
CA MET A 93 7.51 -5.51 5.37
C MET A 93 6.50 -5.55 6.53
N ASN A 94 6.55 -6.57 7.40
CA ASN A 94 5.65 -6.67 8.53
C ASN A 94 5.82 -5.50 9.50
N LEU A 95 7.06 -5.09 9.77
CA LEU A 95 7.35 -3.90 10.58
C LEU A 95 6.75 -2.64 9.97
N ILE A 96 6.93 -2.44 8.67
CA ILE A 96 6.38 -1.28 7.95
C ILE A 96 4.84 -1.28 8.00
N VAL A 97 4.20 -2.43 7.76
CA VAL A 97 2.74 -2.58 7.81
C VAL A 97 2.21 -2.26 9.20
N SER A 98 2.83 -2.80 10.25
CA SER A 98 2.44 -2.52 11.63
C SER A 98 2.60 -1.03 11.98
N LYS A 99 3.73 -0.42 11.59
CA LYS A 99 3.97 1.00 11.86
C LYS A 99 3.02 1.90 11.07
N MET A 100 2.71 1.55 9.84
CA MET A 100 1.73 2.27 9.05
C MET A 100 0.33 2.21 9.68
N ALA A 101 -0.09 1.03 10.12
CA ALA A 101 -1.39 0.86 10.77
C ALA A 101 -1.46 1.73 12.04
N GLU A 102 -0.46 1.66 12.91
CA GLU A 102 -0.34 2.50 14.12
C GLU A 102 -0.52 3.99 13.80
N VAL A 103 0.28 4.54 12.87
CA VAL A 103 0.21 5.97 12.52
C VAL A 103 -1.11 6.34 11.84
N VAL A 104 -1.70 5.44 11.05
CA VAL A 104 -3.02 5.69 10.44
C VAL A 104 -4.10 5.72 11.51
N HIS A 105 -4.10 4.79 12.47
CA HIS A 105 -5.06 4.80 13.58
C HIS A 105 -4.93 6.08 14.43
N GLU A 106 -3.71 6.51 14.77
CA GLU A 106 -3.47 7.78 15.47
C GLU A 106 -4.07 8.98 14.71
N ARG A 107 -3.82 9.05 13.39
CA ARG A 107 -4.37 10.13 12.54
C ARG A 107 -5.89 10.12 12.48
N LEU A 108 -6.53 8.95 12.51
CA LEU A 108 -8.00 8.85 12.53
C LEU A 108 -8.58 9.37 13.85
N GLN A 109 -7.95 9.10 14.99
CA GLN A 109 -8.42 9.63 16.27
C GLN A 109 -8.44 11.17 16.30
N LEU A 110 -7.48 11.80 15.61
CA LEU A 110 -7.40 13.26 15.49
C LEU A 110 -8.38 13.84 14.45
N ASN A 111 -8.84 13.05 13.48
CA ASN A 111 -9.71 13.50 12.39
C ASN A 111 -11.05 12.74 12.39
N LYS A 112 -12.06 13.31 13.07
CA LYS A 112 -13.42 12.73 13.18
C LYS A 112 -14.07 12.40 11.82
N LYS A 113 -13.84 13.24 10.80
CA LYS A 113 -14.42 13.03 9.46
C LYS A 113 -13.80 11.83 8.77
N ALA A 114 -12.47 11.70 8.83
CA ALA A 114 -11.76 10.52 8.32
C ALA A 114 -12.12 9.26 9.12
N ASN A 115 -12.18 9.36 10.45
CA ASN A 115 -12.51 8.26 11.35
C ASN A 115 -13.85 7.61 10.99
N THR A 116 -14.90 8.42 10.81
CA THR A 116 -16.24 7.93 10.42
C THR A 116 -16.33 7.49 8.96
N SER A 117 -15.35 7.82 8.12
CA SER A 117 -15.31 7.46 6.71
C SER A 117 -14.63 6.11 6.46
N GLY A 118 -13.73 5.70 7.34
CA GLY A 118 -13.06 4.40 7.27
C GLY A 118 -11.89 4.36 6.29
N LEU A 119 -11.49 3.14 5.95
CA LEU A 119 -10.26 2.83 5.21
C LEU A 119 -10.56 1.90 4.05
N ILE A 120 -9.79 2.07 2.96
CA ILE A 120 -9.74 1.12 1.85
C ILE A 120 -8.28 0.74 1.62
N ILE A 121 -7.97 -0.54 1.79
CA ILE A 121 -6.61 -1.08 1.78
C ILE A 121 -6.41 -1.95 0.54
N ASN A 122 -5.52 -1.53 -0.37
CA ASN A 122 -5.06 -2.33 -1.50
C ASN A 122 -3.85 -3.20 -1.08
N THR A 123 -3.80 -4.44 -1.55
CA THR A 123 -2.71 -5.39 -1.25
C THR A 123 -1.98 -5.85 -2.51
N CYS A 124 -0.78 -6.42 -2.35
CA CYS A 124 -0.05 -7.03 -3.45
C CYS A 124 -0.68 -8.37 -3.89
N GLY A 125 -0.31 -8.87 -5.07
CA GLY A 125 -0.85 -10.13 -5.61
C GLY A 125 -0.28 -11.43 -5.02
N TRP A 126 0.49 -11.38 -3.92
CA TRP A 126 1.13 -12.56 -3.33
C TRP A 126 0.26 -13.17 -2.23
N VAL A 127 -0.51 -14.20 -2.58
CA VAL A 127 -1.58 -14.74 -1.72
C VAL A 127 -1.34 -16.17 -1.23
N LYS A 128 -0.18 -16.78 -1.53
CA LYS A 128 0.14 -18.18 -1.19
C LYS A 128 1.31 -18.24 -0.22
N GLY A 129 1.31 -19.24 0.68
CA GLY A 129 2.41 -19.48 1.62
C GLY A 129 2.64 -18.28 2.54
N ASP A 130 3.87 -17.76 2.60
CA ASP A 130 4.17 -16.57 3.39
C ASP A 130 3.42 -15.31 2.92
N GLY A 131 2.95 -15.28 1.67
CA GLY A 131 2.05 -14.22 1.20
C GLY A 131 0.71 -14.23 1.92
N TYR A 132 0.17 -15.42 2.23
CA TYR A 132 -1.04 -15.54 3.05
C TYR A 132 -0.81 -14.99 4.45
N LYS A 133 0.33 -15.30 5.07
CA LYS A 133 0.71 -14.75 6.38
C LYS A 133 0.84 -13.23 6.36
N GLN A 134 1.31 -12.65 5.26
CA GLN A 134 1.36 -11.20 5.11
C GLN A 134 -0.05 -10.59 5.02
N VAL A 135 -0.97 -11.24 4.30
CA VAL A 135 -2.37 -10.81 4.21
C VAL A 135 -3.04 -10.85 5.58
N THR A 136 -2.87 -11.93 6.34
CA THR A 136 -3.45 -12.04 7.68
C THR A 136 -2.81 -11.07 8.67
N HIS A 137 -1.49 -10.84 8.60
CA HIS A 137 -0.79 -9.81 9.38
C HIS A 137 -1.35 -8.41 9.10
N ALA A 138 -1.55 -8.06 7.82
CA ALA A 138 -2.15 -6.79 7.45
C ALA A 138 -3.60 -6.66 7.96
N ALA A 139 -4.40 -7.72 7.86
CA ALA A 139 -5.77 -7.73 8.38
C ALA A 139 -5.82 -7.44 9.88
N GLN A 140 -4.92 -8.08 10.64
CA GLN A 140 -4.80 -7.91 12.10
C GLN A 140 -4.28 -6.52 12.46
N ALA A 141 -3.19 -6.08 11.83
CA ALA A 141 -2.55 -4.80 12.14
C ALA A 141 -3.48 -3.61 11.93
N PHE A 142 -4.32 -3.65 10.88
CA PHE A 142 -5.29 -2.59 10.56
C PHE A 142 -6.66 -2.81 11.20
N GLU A 143 -6.88 -3.89 11.97
CA GLU A 143 -8.18 -4.23 12.56
C GLU A 143 -9.35 -4.25 11.55
N VAL A 144 -9.13 -4.93 10.42
CA VAL A 144 -10.04 -4.95 9.27
C VAL A 144 -11.42 -5.50 9.64
N ASP A 145 -12.48 -4.81 9.21
CA ASP A 145 -13.87 -5.25 9.38
C ASP A 145 -14.36 -6.10 8.19
N ILE A 146 -13.88 -5.79 6.98
CA ILE A 146 -14.35 -6.40 5.73
C ILE A 146 -13.18 -6.78 4.84
N ILE A 147 -13.15 -8.02 4.36
CA ILE A 147 -12.17 -8.49 3.38
C ILE A 147 -12.87 -8.85 2.08
N LEU A 148 -12.52 -8.16 1.00
CA LEU A 148 -13.00 -8.44 -0.36
C LEU A 148 -11.98 -9.32 -1.08
N VAL A 149 -12.34 -10.56 -1.36
CA VAL A 149 -11.50 -11.54 -2.07
C VAL A 149 -11.86 -11.55 -3.54
N LEU A 150 -10.95 -11.13 -4.42
CA LEU A 150 -11.18 -11.11 -5.86
C LEU A 150 -10.66 -12.40 -6.53
N ASP A 151 -11.57 -13.11 -7.22
CA ASP A 151 -11.28 -14.21 -8.16
C ASP A 151 -10.36 -15.30 -7.59
N GLN A 152 -10.55 -15.69 -6.32
CA GLN A 152 -9.76 -16.74 -5.68
C GLN A 152 -10.49 -17.46 -4.54
N GLU A 153 -11.20 -18.54 -4.87
CA GLU A 153 -12.00 -19.33 -3.91
C GLU A 153 -11.18 -19.97 -2.79
N LYS A 154 -9.98 -20.49 -3.12
CA LYS A 154 -9.11 -21.10 -2.10
C LYS A 154 -8.74 -20.10 -1.01
N LEU A 155 -8.34 -18.89 -1.41
CA LEU A 155 -7.99 -17.80 -0.49
C LEU A 155 -9.20 -17.38 0.34
N TYR A 156 -10.38 -17.32 -0.29
CA TYR A 156 -11.63 -17.02 0.41
C TYR A 156 -11.91 -18.05 1.51
N ASN A 157 -11.86 -19.34 1.20
CA ASN A 157 -12.11 -20.40 2.19
C ASN A 157 -11.08 -20.40 3.32
N GLU A 158 -9.81 -20.13 3.02
CA GLU A 158 -8.76 -19.98 4.04
C GLU A 158 -9.05 -18.79 4.97
N LEU A 159 -9.41 -17.63 4.42
CA LEU A 159 -9.74 -16.44 5.21
C LEU A 159 -11.01 -16.61 6.03
N VAL A 160 -12.06 -17.24 5.50
CA VAL A 160 -13.29 -17.53 6.25
C VAL A 160 -13.02 -18.43 7.45
N ARG A 161 -12.10 -19.39 7.31
CA ARG A 161 -11.72 -20.30 8.40
C ARG A 161 -10.86 -19.61 9.47
N ASP A 162 -9.90 -18.78 9.05
CA ASP A 162 -8.86 -18.27 9.93
C ASP A 162 -9.14 -16.87 10.51
N MET A 163 -10.05 -16.09 9.91
CA MET A 163 -10.44 -14.77 10.42
C MET A 163 -11.48 -14.87 11.54
N PRO A 164 -11.48 -13.93 12.51
CA PRO A 164 -12.55 -13.83 13.50
C PRO A 164 -13.93 -13.70 12.88
N THR A 165 -14.97 -14.23 13.54
CA THR A 165 -16.35 -14.26 13.03
C THR A 165 -16.96 -12.88 12.77
N PHE A 166 -16.44 -11.82 13.40
CA PHE A 166 -16.87 -10.45 13.15
C PHE A 166 -16.33 -9.87 11.83
N VAL A 167 -15.25 -10.43 11.27
CA VAL A 167 -14.67 -9.99 10.01
C VAL A 167 -15.48 -10.56 8.85
N LYS A 168 -16.11 -9.68 8.08
CA LYS A 168 -16.92 -10.10 6.93
C LYS A 168 -16.03 -10.36 5.71
N VAL A 169 -15.89 -11.63 5.34
CA VAL A 169 -15.18 -12.04 4.12
C VAL A 169 -16.18 -12.18 2.97
N VAL A 170 -15.91 -11.54 1.83
CA VAL A 170 -16.78 -11.54 0.65
C VAL A 170 -15.98 -11.95 -0.58
N LEU A 171 -16.40 -13.03 -1.25
CA LEU A 171 -15.87 -13.43 -2.55
C LEU A 171 -16.53 -12.62 -3.66
N LEU A 172 -15.73 -12.06 -4.56
CA LEU A 172 -16.18 -11.32 -5.73
C LEU A 172 -15.52 -11.87 -7.00
N PRO A 173 -16.24 -11.96 -8.12
CA PRO A 173 -15.64 -12.34 -9.40
C PRO A 173 -14.74 -11.21 -9.93
N LYS A 174 -13.72 -11.55 -10.73
CA LYS A 174 -13.01 -10.52 -11.52
C LYS A 174 -13.92 -9.97 -12.62
N SER A 175 -13.69 -8.71 -12.98
CA SER A 175 -14.31 -8.15 -14.19
C SER A 175 -13.71 -8.79 -15.45
N GLY A 176 -14.55 -9.11 -16.44
CA GLY A 176 -14.10 -9.61 -17.74
C GLY A 176 -13.23 -8.63 -18.54
N GLY A 177 -13.19 -7.35 -18.14
CA GLY A 177 -12.31 -6.34 -18.73
C GLY A 177 -10.89 -6.31 -18.14
N VAL A 178 -10.57 -7.17 -17.16
CA VAL A 178 -9.23 -7.24 -16.58
C VAL A 178 -8.31 -8.03 -17.50
N VAL A 179 -7.15 -7.46 -17.79
CA VAL A 179 -6.14 -8.05 -18.68
C VAL A 179 -4.90 -8.42 -17.89
N GLU A 180 -4.32 -9.58 -18.19
CA GLU A 180 -3.05 -10.02 -17.63
C GLU A 180 -1.90 -9.13 -18.10
N ARG A 181 -0.99 -8.80 -17.17
CA ARG A 181 0.10 -7.86 -17.42
C ARG A 181 1.44 -8.58 -17.46
N THR A 182 2.16 -8.39 -18.56
CA THR A 182 3.51 -8.94 -18.73
C THR A 182 4.50 -8.31 -17.75
N LYS A 183 5.62 -9.01 -17.50
CA LYS A 183 6.73 -8.48 -16.68
C LYS A 183 7.30 -7.18 -17.26
N LYS A 184 7.39 -7.09 -18.59
CA LYS A 184 7.85 -5.89 -19.31
C LYS A 184 6.94 -4.70 -19.03
N PHE A 185 5.63 -4.87 -19.20
CA PHE A 185 4.64 -3.82 -18.90
C PHE A 185 4.73 -3.32 -17.45
N ARG A 186 4.89 -4.24 -16.49
CA ARG A 186 5.07 -3.88 -15.07
C ARG A 186 6.37 -3.10 -14.82
N GLY A 187 7.42 -3.41 -15.56
CA GLY A 187 8.69 -2.67 -15.56
C GLY A 187 8.51 -1.24 -16.05
N GLU A 188 7.96 -1.09 -17.25
CA GLU A 188 7.68 0.21 -17.87
C GLU A 188 6.76 1.08 -16.99
N THR A 189 5.75 0.47 -16.36
CA THR A 189 4.87 1.16 -15.42
C THR A 189 5.63 1.68 -14.20
N ARG A 190 6.58 0.93 -13.66
CA ARG A 190 7.42 1.37 -12.53
C ARG A 190 8.31 2.55 -12.93
N ASP A 191 8.95 2.48 -14.09
CA ASP A 191 9.82 3.56 -14.59
C ASP A 191 9.01 4.84 -14.83
N SER A 192 7.81 4.68 -15.41
CA SER A 192 6.85 5.78 -15.59
C SER A 192 6.45 6.41 -14.24
N ARG A 193 6.23 5.60 -13.19
CA ARG A 193 5.91 6.12 -11.85
C ARG A 193 7.05 6.94 -11.24
N VAL A 194 8.29 6.51 -11.40
CA VAL A 194 9.45 7.31 -10.95
C VAL A 194 9.50 8.65 -11.69
N ARG A 195 9.30 8.65 -13.01
CA ARG A 195 9.25 9.89 -13.80
C ARG A 195 8.12 10.82 -13.33
N GLN A 196 6.92 10.28 -13.12
CA GLN A 196 5.76 11.05 -12.67
C GLN A 196 5.97 11.69 -11.29
N TYR A 197 6.66 11.01 -10.38
CA TYR A 197 6.96 11.55 -9.07
C TYR A 197 7.77 12.86 -9.15
N PHE A 198 8.75 12.93 -10.04
CA PHE A 198 9.60 14.12 -10.19
C PHE A 198 9.03 15.18 -11.14
N TYR A 199 8.40 14.77 -12.24
CA TYR A 199 8.01 15.66 -13.33
C TYR A 199 6.50 15.90 -13.44
N GLY A 200 5.69 15.24 -12.60
CA GLY A 200 4.24 15.31 -12.67
C GLY A 200 3.64 14.51 -13.82
N LEU A 201 2.34 14.70 -14.04
CA LEU A 201 1.56 14.09 -15.13
C LEU A 201 1.07 15.17 -16.10
N LYS A 202 -0.18 15.63 -15.96
CA LYS A 202 -0.70 16.77 -16.74
C LYS A 202 -0.26 18.08 -16.11
N THR A 203 -0.29 18.13 -14.78
CA THR A 203 0.31 19.23 -14.03
C THR A 203 1.81 19.00 -13.96
N PRO A 204 2.64 19.79 -14.65
CA PRO A 204 4.09 19.61 -14.63
C PRO A 204 4.65 19.98 -13.26
N LEU A 205 5.62 19.20 -12.80
CA LEU A 205 6.47 19.52 -11.66
C LEU A 205 7.87 19.88 -12.18
N HIS A 206 8.56 20.75 -11.44
CA HIS A 206 9.88 21.24 -11.81
C HIS A 206 10.91 20.72 -10.80
N PRO A 207 11.48 19.52 -11.02
CA PRO A 207 12.49 18.97 -10.11
C PRO A 207 13.79 19.77 -10.23
N HIS A 208 14.56 19.80 -9.14
CA HIS A 208 15.86 20.45 -9.11
C HIS A 208 16.98 19.43 -9.22
N SER A 209 17.99 19.74 -10.05
CA SER A 209 19.24 18.99 -10.15
C SER A 209 20.36 19.84 -9.59
N PHE A 210 21.10 19.29 -8.63
CA PHE A 210 22.24 19.93 -8.00
C PHE A 210 23.17 18.89 -7.40
N ASP A 211 24.43 19.25 -7.23
CA ASP A 211 25.45 18.37 -6.65
C ASP A 211 25.43 18.46 -5.12
N VAL A 212 25.64 17.32 -4.46
CA VAL A 212 25.77 17.22 -3.00
C VAL A 212 27.08 16.52 -2.67
N LYS A 213 27.85 17.07 -1.72
CA LYS A 213 29.11 16.46 -1.30
C LYS A 213 28.84 15.17 -0.54
N PHE A 214 29.65 14.14 -0.76
CA PHE A 214 29.54 12.90 0.02
C PHE A 214 29.71 13.12 1.53
N SER A 215 30.47 14.13 1.96
CA SER A 215 30.60 14.50 3.38
C SER A 215 29.29 14.96 4.02
N GLU A 216 28.32 15.41 3.22
CA GLU A 216 27.01 15.89 3.66
C GLU A 216 25.94 14.78 3.62
N LEU A 217 26.28 13.59 3.11
CA LEU A 217 25.36 12.47 2.94
C LEU A 217 25.70 11.31 3.88
N LYS A 218 24.66 10.70 4.45
CA LYS A 218 24.75 9.40 5.12
C LYS A 218 23.85 8.41 4.39
N ILE A 219 24.46 7.46 3.69
CA ILE A 219 23.75 6.48 2.88
C ILE A 219 23.66 5.16 3.64
N TYR A 220 22.44 4.67 3.83
CA TYR A 220 22.16 3.42 4.54
C TYR A 220 21.47 2.42 3.62
N LYS A 221 21.69 1.13 3.89
CA LYS A 221 20.99 0.02 3.22
C LYS A 221 20.40 -0.92 4.27
N ILE A 222 19.09 -1.11 4.23
CA ILE A 222 18.38 -2.02 5.13
C ILE A 222 18.57 -3.46 4.62
N GLY A 223 18.92 -4.39 5.53
CA GLY A 223 19.06 -5.80 5.20
C GLY A 223 20.30 -6.15 4.35
N ALA A 224 21.33 -5.29 4.35
CA ALA A 224 22.62 -5.71 3.83
C ALA A 224 23.17 -6.86 4.69
N PRO A 225 23.80 -7.89 4.09
CA PRO A 225 24.59 -8.84 4.89
C PRO A 225 25.64 -8.05 5.69
N PRO A 226 26.02 -8.53 6.89
CA PRO A 226 27.09 -7.90 7.66
C PRO A 226 28.29 -7.68 6.73
N LEU A 227 28.87 -6.48 6.78
CA LEU A 227 30.04 -6.16 5.98
C LEU A 227 31.13 -7.18 6.32
N PRO A 228 31.81 -7.78 5.34
CA PRO A 228 32.99 -8.59 5.65
C PRO A 228 34.00 -7.71 6.38
N ASP A 229 34.77 -8.28 7.30
CA ASP A 229 35.77 -7.55 8.11
C ASP A 229 36.75 -6.73 7.23
N SER A 230 36.98 -7.16 5.98
CA SER A 230 37.80 -6.44 4.98
C SER A 230 37.25 -5.05 4.59
N CYS A 231 35.97 -4.79 4.85
CA CYS A 231 35.30 -3.52 4.56
C CYS A 231 35.06 -2.68 5.82
N MET A 232 35.49 -3.16 6.99
CA MET A 232 35.42 -2.41 8.25
C MET A 232 36.63 -1.48 8.37
N PRO A 233 36.48 -0.28 8.95
CA PRO A 233 37.62 0.56 9.31
C PRO A 233 38.60 -0.20 10.22
N LEU A 234 39.91 0.09 10.06
CA LEU A 234 40.97 -0.50 10.89
C LEU A 234 40.60 -0.43 12.39
N GLY A 235 40.45 -1.60 13.01
CA GLY A 235 40.16 -1.75 14.45
C GLY A 235 38.70 -2.06 14.80
N MET A 236 37.78 -2.18 13.83
CA MET A 236 36.40 -2.60 14.08
C MET A 236 36.14 -4.00 13.49
N LYS A 237 35.46 -4.88 14.25
CA LYS A 237 34.98 -6.18 13.78
C LYS A 237 33.49 -6.10 13.46
N ALA A 238 33.04 -6.87 12.47
CA ALA A 238 31.64 -6.98 12.08
C ALA A 238 30.74 -7.57 13.18
#